data_AF-A0A3B6D484-F1
#
_entry.id   AF-A0A3B6D484-F1
#
_cell.length_a   1.000
_cell.length_b   1.000
_cell.length_c   1.000
_cell.angle_alpha   90.00
_cell.angle_beta   90.00
_cell.angle_gamma   90.00
#
_symmetry.space_group_name_H-M   'P 1'
#
loop_
_entity.id
_entity.type
_entity.pdbx_description
1 polymer ?
#
loop_
_entity_poly.entity_id
_entity_poly.type
_entity_poly.pdbx_seq_one_letter_code
_entity_poly.pdbx_strand_id
1 'polypeptide(L)'
;MARSMVLLAREIDFSPHDEGRQFRWGFYEGMLPTRKAMREDVIRYLRTFKARAVVDNPPELSFLHILVPPQSRPLPPTCMDLDSARISSTDKNLVALYAGGYRPGSDLLGGYLIYDASNDSLSVIPPLPSDDLRGAMGHQSAVIMCDPHGEGYLLAELIKKGGGLAGVWLWKSSAPEPKWVSVPGSHPLPPSRFTVDSCFSYRGSTLCWVDLLKGMLLCDLNQDCDNKFSFIKLPQDCPALDWNLKEFSFVKLPQDCPALDRNLEESSYIIKFCTRPEEFRSMACVCDHIKLVSLDESGLELSLWTLLTDHSHWIKTSKYNVDKIWANVNYQSTVLRQLIPSLPVLSIHEDGVVYLVVNDESIVDRRLEHKGQYLLRVDMKNNEVQISPQPTRRICYQLFASEFSAYRQHLQDRPREIEAREFGASEKTLKI
;
A
#
# COMPACT_ATOMS: atom_id res chain seq x y z
N MET A 1 16.34 -19.50 1.21
CA MET A 1 14.89 -19.68 1.48
C MET A 1 14.13 -18.66 0.63
N ALA A 2 13.01 -19.05 0.03
CA ALA A 2 12.27 -18.19 -0.89
C ALA A 2 11.75 -16.94 -0.16
N ARG A 3 11.84 -15.79 -0.85
CA ARG A 3 11.42 -14.47 -0.37
C ARG A 3 9.89 -14.44 -0.37
N SER A 4 9.25 -14.93 0.71
CA SER A 4 7.79 -15.09 0.71
C SER A 4 7.08 -13.74 0.69
N MET A 5 7.52 -12.78 1.50
CA MET A 5 6.90 -11.46 1.62
C MET A 5 7.93 -10.35 1.82
N VAL A 6 7.55 -9.14 1.44
CA VAL A 6 8.30 -7.90 1.58
C VAL A 6 7.42 -6.79 2.15
N LEU A 7 8.06 -5.78 2.74
CA LEU A 7 7.41 -4.53 3.14
C LEU A 7 7.75 -3.44 2.15
N LEU A 8 6.73 -2.79 1.59
CA LEU A 8 6.87 -1.74 0.61
C LEU A 8 6.37 -0.40 1.17
N ALA A 9 7.09 0.67 0.83
CA ALA A 9 6.56 2.01 0.91
C ALA A 9 5.53 2.22 -0.21
N ARG A 10 4.36 2.80 0.11
CA ARG A 10 3.32 3.06 -0.90
C ARG A 10 3.65 4.18 -1.87
N GLU A 11 4.46 5.15 -1.46
CA GLU A 11 4.86 6.26 -2.31
C GLU A 11 6.15 5.93 -3.05
N ILE A 12 6.16 6.23 -4.34
CA ILE A 12 7.28 5.96 -5.22
C ILE A 12 7.65 7.26 -5.92
N ASP A 13 8.88 7.70 -5.73
CA ASP A 13 9.45 8.77 -6.54
C ASP A 13 9.95 8.21 -7.89
N PHE A 14 9.78 8.99 -8.95
CA PHE A 14 10.34 8.67 -10.24
C PHE A 14 11.80 9.10 -10.31
N SER A 15 12.63 8.24 -10.89
CA SER A 15 14.06 8.49 -11.05
C SER A 15 14.42 8.52 -12.53
N PRO A 16 15.29 9.43 -12.99
CA PRO A 16 15.75 9.42 -14.37
C PRO A 16 16.51 8.13 -14.69
N HIS A 17 16.45 7.70 -15.95
CA HIS A 17 17.18 6.53 -16.43
C HIS A 17 18.70 6.66 -16.31
N ASP A 18 19.24 7.88 -16.43
CA ASP A 18 20.66 8.19 -16.32
C ASP A 18 20.94 8.92 -15.00
N GLU A 19 21.76 8.32 -14.14
CA GLU A 19 22.21 8.92 -12.88
C GLU A 19 23.00 10.22 -13.19
N GLY A 20 22.52 11.36 -12.68
CA GLY A 20 23.25 12.62 -12.72
C GLY A 20 22.62 13.78 -13.51
N ARG A 21 21.46 13.61 -14.15
CA ARG A 21 20.69 14.75 -14.69
C ARG A 21 19.55 15.15 -13.77
N GLN A 22 19.61 16.38 -13.28
CA GLN A 22 18.51 16.98 -12.52
C GLN A 22 17.31 17.19 -13.46
N PHE A 23 16.16 16.71 -13.02
CA PHE A 23 14.90 16.83 -13.72
C PHE A 23 14.50 18.31 -13.80
N ARG A 24 14.31 18.86 -15.01
CA ARG A 24 13.76 20.20 -15.21
C ARG A 24 12.67 20.11 -16.27
N TRP A 25 11.43 20.35 -15.88
CA TRP A 25 10.34 20.54 -16.84
C TRP A 25 10.74 21.68 -17.79
N GLY A 26 10.84 21.39 -19.09
CA GLY A 26 11.07 22.42 -20.10
C GLY A 26 9.87 23.37 -20.18
N PHE A 27 10.10 24.62 -20.54
CA PHE A 27 9.00 25.56 -20.79
C PHE A 27 8.21 25.10 -22.03
N TYR A 28 6.90 24.94 -21.87
CA TYR A 28 6.01 24.66 -22.99
C TYR A 28 5.75 25.96 -23.75
N GLU A 29 6.21 26.03 -25.01
CA GLU A 29 5.89 27.11 -25.94
C GLU A 29 4.84 26.61 -26.95
N GLY A 30 3.60 27.11 -26.86
CA GLY A 30 2.53 26.76 -27.80
C GLY A 30 1.11 26.97 -27.26
N MET A 31 0.10 26.79 -28.12
CA MET A 31 -1.29 26.71 -27.67
C MET A 31 -1.49 25.44 -26.82
N LEU A 32 -2.24 25.53 -25.72
CA LEU A 32 -2.55 24.39 -24.86
C LEU A 32 -3.32 23.32 -25.66
N PRO A 33 -2.84 22.05 -25.70
CA PRO A 33 -3.56 20.98 -26.38
C PRO A 33 -4.91 20.74 -25.72
N THR A 34 -5.85 20.13 -26.46
CA THR A 34 -7.10 19.68 -25.84
C THR A 34 -6.79 18.69 -24.71
N ARG A 35 -7.67 18.65 -23.71
CA ARG A 35 -7.50 17.74 -22.57
C ARG A 35 -7.42 16.27 -22.95
N LYS A 36 -8.16 15.88 -23.99
CA LYS A 36 -8.11 14.54 -24.57
C LYS A 36 -6.72 14.25 -25.15
N ALA A 37 -6.18 15.18 -25.95
CA ALA A 37 -4.83 15.05 -26.51
C ALA A 37 -3.76 14.97 -25.40
N MET A 38 -3.87 15.81 -24.35
CA MET A 38 -2.95 15.73 -23.21
C MET A 38 -3.01 14.37 -22.51
N ARG A 39 -4.21 13.80 -22.30
CA ARG A 39 -4.36 12.45 -21.71
C ARG A 39 -3.71 11.38 -22.58
N GLU A 40 -3.89 11.44 -23.90
CA GLU A 40 -3.29 10.49 -24.84
C GLU A 40 -1.75 10.59 -24.84
N ASP A 41 -1.20 11.81 -24.79
CA ASP A 41 0.23 12.04 -24.72
C ASP A 41 0.83 11.54 -23.41
N VAL A 42 0.16 11.76 -22.28
CA VAL A 42 0.55 11.24 -20.96
C VAL A 42 0.58 9.72 -20.98
N ILE A 43 -0.45 9.07 -21.53
CA ILE A 43 -0.49 7.60 -21.62
C ILE A 43 0.61 7.07 -22.52
N ARG A 44 0.93 7.77 -23.62
CA ARG A 44 2.08 7.41 -24.47
C ARG A 44 3.40 7.53 -23.70
N TYR A 45 3.55 8.57 -22.87
CA TYR A 45 4.75 8.77 -22.06
C TYR A 45 4.89 7.72 -20.96
N LEU A 46 3.83 7.40 -20.23
CA LEU A 46 3.85 6.35 -19.19
C LEU A 46 4.29 4.99 -19.76
N ARG A 47 3.98 4.69 -21.04
CA ARG A 47 4.40 3.44 -21.70
C ARG A 47 5.91 3.34 -21.94
N THR A 48 6.64 4.45 -21.79
CA THR A 48 8.10 4.49 -21.93
C THR A 48 8.81 4.21 -20.61
N PHE A 49 8.09 4.13 -19.49
CA PHE A 49 8.67 3.94 -18.17
C PHE A 49 9.12 2.49 -18.00
N LYS A 50 10.15 2.31 -17.17
CA LYS A 50 10.58 1.00 -16.70
C LYS A 50 10.45 0.94 -15.19
N ALA A 51 10.41 -0.26 -14.64
CA ALA A 51 10.45 -0.48 -13.21
C ALA A 51 11.75 -1.17 -12.82
N ARG A 52 12.18 -0.97 -11.57
CA ARG A 52 13.27 -1.71 -10.94
C ARG A 52 12.92 -1.95 -9.48
N ALA A 53 12.64 -3.20 -9.15
CA ALA A 53 12.42 -3.60 -7.76
C ALA A 53 13.75 -3.89 -7.04
N VAL A 54 13.94 -3.29 -5.86
CA VAL A 54 14.95 -3.63 -4.86
C VAL A 54 14.24 -4.37 -3.74
N VAL A 55 14.71 -5.58 -3.44
CA VAL A 55 14.02 -6.52 -2.55
C VAL A 55 14.92 -6.87 -1.38
N ASP A 56 14.41 -6.58 -0.20
CA ASP A 56 15.01 -6.89 1.10
C ASP A 56 14.06 -7.75 1.94
N ASN A 57 14.59 -8.40 2.98
CA ASN A 57 13.79 -9.23 3.87
C ASN A 57 13.13 -8.35 4.94
N PRO A 58 11.86 -8.57 5.30
CA PRO A 58 11.29 -7.91 6.47
C PRO A 58 12.10 -8.24 7.74
N PRO A 59 12.30 -7.27 8.65
CA PRO A 59 11.74 -5.91 8.66
C PRO A 59 12.48 -4.86 7.83
N GLU A 60 13.50 -5.19 7.04
CA GLU A 60 14.05 -4.24 6.07
C GLU A 60 13.03 -3.90 4.96
N LEU A 61 13.03 -2.64 4.50
CA LEU A 61 12.13 -2.17 3.47
C LEU A 61 12.61 -2.54 2.07
N SER A 62 11.67 -3.00 1.25
CA SER A 62 11.84 -3.13 -0.19
C SER A 62 11.35 -1.86 -0.90
N PHE A 63 11.86 -1.63 -2.11
CA PHE A 63 11.55 -0.45 -2.92
C PHE A 63 11.21 -0.83 -4.35
N LEU A 64 10.25 -0.12 -4.94
CA LEU A 64 9.97 -0.18 -6.36
C LEU A 64 10.33 1.17 -6.97
N HIS A 65 11.38 1.21 -7.79
CA HIS A 65 11.74 2.41 -8.52
C HIS A 65 11.05 2.42 -9.87
N ILE A 66 10.45 3.55 -10.23
CA ILE A 66 10.01 3.81 -11.60
C ILE A 66 11.06 4.68 -12.28
N LEU A 67 11.64 4.12 -13.34
CA LEU A 67 12.66 4.75 -14.15
C LEU A 67 11.99 5.44 -15.34
N VAL A 68 12.22 6.75 -15.45
CA VAL A 68 11.63 7.59 -16.48
C VAL A 68 12.69 7.99 -17.51
N PRO A 69 12.42 7.88 -18.82
CA PRO A 69 13.38 8.31 -19.83
C PRO A 69 13.52 9.85 -19.82
N PRO A 70 14.68 10.38 -20.23
CA PRO A 70 14.82 11.81 -20.44
C PRO A 70 13.77 12.26 -21.44
N GLN A 71 12.93 13.21 -21.03
CA GLN A 71 11.82 13.68 -21.85
C GLN A 71 12.37 14.37 -23.10
N SER A 72 12.17 13.77 -24.28
CA SER A 72 12.56 14.38 -25.55
C SER A 72 11.62 15.52 -25.98
N ARG A 73 10.49 15.69 -25.29
CA ARG A 73 9.49 16.76 -25.52
C ARG A 73 9.00 17.32 -24.17
N PRO A 74 8.92 18.66 -24.01
CA PRO A 74 8.35 19.26 -22.81
C PRO A 74 6.86 18.93 -22.70
N LEU A 75 6.43 18.31 -21.59
CA LEU A 75 5.01 18.22 -21.27
C LEU A 75 4.48 19.58 -20.78
N PRO A 76 3.20 19.91 -21.02
CA PRO A 76 2.59 21.14 -20.50
C PRO A 76 2.72 21.25 -18.97
N PRO A 77 2.74 22.47 -18.37
CA PRO A 77 2.83 22.66 -16.91
C PRO A 77 1.75 21.91 -16.10
N THR A 78 0.63 21.55 -16.71
CA THR A 78 -0.42 20.72 -16.10
C THR A 78 -0.01 19.25 -15.87
N CYS A 79 1.17 18.85 -16.35
CA CYS A 79 1.78 17.53 -16.13
C CYS A 79 2.80 17.53 -14.97
N MET A 80 2.95 18.63 -14.23
CA MET A 80 3.96 18.76 -13.16
C MET A 80 3.85 17.69 -12.06
N ASP A 81 2.68 17.07 -11.88
CA ASP A 81 2.46 16.01 -10.88
C ASP A 81 2.84 14.60 -11.38
N LEU A 82 3.54 14.44 -12.51
CA LEU A 82 4.02 13.15 -13.04
C LEU A 82 5.43 12.80 -12.57
N ASP A 83 5.76 13.14 -11.33
CA ASP A 83 7.06 12.88 -10.68
C ASP A 83 7.04 11.71 -9.68
N SER A 84 5.85 11.16 -9.44
CA SER A 84 5.64 10.15 -8.41
C SER A 84 4.50 9.19 -8.78
N ALA A 85 4.45 8.06 -8.10
CA ALA A 85 3.33 7.14 -8.12
C ALA A 85 2.94 6.74 -6.70
N ARG A 86 1.71 6.24 -6.54
CA ARG A 86 1.26 5.63 -5.29
C ARG A 86 0.69 4.25 -5.54
N ILE A 87 1.18 3.27 -4.79
CA ILE A 87 0.67 1.90 -4.81
C ILE A 87 -0.72 1.86 -4.17
N SER A 88 -1.67 1.26 -4.88
CA SER A 88 -3.03 1.02 -4.41
C SER A 88 -3.15 -0.37 -3.76
N SER A 89 -2.74 -1.41 -4.47
CA SER A 89 -2.87 -2.81 -4.04
C SER A 89 -1.86 -3.72 -4.73
N THR A 90 -1.72 -4.94 -4.22
CA THR A 90 -0.92 -6.01 -4.82
C THR A 90 -1.65 -7.34 -4.74
N ASP A 91 -1.37 -8.22 -5.69
CA ASP A 91 -1.80 -9.61 -5.66
C ASP A 91 -0.76 -10.47 -6.37
N LYS A 92 -0.22 -11.48 -5.68
CA LYS A 92 0.89 -12.31 -6.18
C LYS A 92 2.02 -11.45 -6.75
N ASN A 93 2.41 -11.70 -8.00
CA ASN A 93 3.46 -11.00 -8.75
C ASN A 93 3.11 -9.57 -9.17
N LEU A 94 1.89 -9.09 -8.94
CA LEU A 94 1.41 -7.83 -9.49
C LEU A 94 1.35 -6.71 -8.46
N VAL A 95 1.73 -5.51 -8.89
CA VAL A 95 1.61 -4.27 -8.12
C VAL A 95 0.86 -3.23 -8.94
N ALA A 96 -0.26 -2.73 -8.42
CA ALA A 96 -1.04 -1.68 -9.06
C ALA A 96 -0.76 -0.31 -8.46
N LEU A 97 -0.51 0.66 -9.33
CA LEU A 97 -0.14 2.02 -8.97
C LEU A 97 -0.99 3.05 -9.71
N TYR A 98 -1.25 4.17 -9.04
CA TYR A 98 -1.63 5.40 -9.69
C TYR A 98 -0.37 6.18 -10.06
N ALA A 99 -0.19 6.49 -11.35
CA ALA A 99 0.89 7.35 -11.80
C ALA A 99 0.47 8.83 -11.76
N GLY A 100 1.34 9.63 -11.15
CA GLY A 100 1.14 11.04 -10.89
C GLY A 100 -0.04 11.37 -9.99
N GLY A 101 -0.59 12.57 -10.17
CA GLY A 101 -1.76 13.05 -9.44
C GLY A 101 -3.09 12.35 -9.78
N TYR A 102 -3.11 11.45 -10.76
CA TYR A 102 -4.34 10.83 -11.23
C TYR A 102 -5.08 10.05 -10.12
N ARG A 103 -6.36 10.37 -9.95
CA ARG A 103 -7.34 9.57 -9.20
C ARG A 103 -8.67 9.60 -9.96
N PRO A 104 -9.56 8.60 -9.81
CA PRO A 104 -10.89 8.63 -10.41
C PRO A 104 -11.61 9.95 -10.11
N GLY A 105 -12.13 10.62 -11.14
CA GLY A 105 -12.81 11.92 -11.01
C GLY A 105 -11.90 13.11 -10.64
N SER A 106 -10.58 12.92 -10.51
CA SER A 106 -9.61 14.02 -10.38
C SER A 106 -9.36 14.67 -11.73
N ASP A 107 -9.05 15.98 -11.70
CA ASP A 107 -8.67 16.68 -12.90
C ASP A 107 -7.22 16.45 -13.35
N LEU A 108 -6.42 15.89 -12.45
CA LEU A 108 -5.00 15.64 -12.63
C LEU A 108 -4.75 14.54 -13.67
N LEU A 109 -3.66 14.71 -14.42
CA LEU A 109 -3.26 13.79 -15.47
C LEU A 109 -2.49 12.59 -14.90
N GLY A 110 -2.49 11.50 -15.65
CA GLY A 110 -1.85 10.24 -15.29
C GLY A 110 -2.67 9.05 -15.73
N GLY A 111 -2.53 7.94 -15.02
CA GLY A 111 -3.24 6.69 -15.30
C GLY A 111 -2.85 5.64 -14.29
N TYR A 112 -3.05 4.37 -14.65
CA TYR A 112 -2.60 3.26 -13.83
C TYR A 112 -1.37 2.61 -14.44
N LEU A 113 -0.45 2.20 -13.56
CA LEU A 113 0.68 1.33 -13.90
C LEU A 113 0.49 0.00 -13.18
N ILE A 114 0.69 -1.10 -13.90
CA ILE A 114 0.74 -2.45 -13.34
C ILE A 114 2.14 -2.96 -13.52
N TYR A 115 2.87 -3.13 -12.43
CA TYR A 115 4.17 -3.79 -12.44
C TYR A 115 3.97 -5.28 -12.24
N ASP A 116 4.55 -6.08 -13.15
CA ASP A 116 4.57 -7.53 -13.10
C ASP A 116 6.00 -8.00 -12.80
N ALA A 117 6.18 -8.55 -11.60
CA ALA A 117 7.46 -9.00 -11.11
C ALA A 117 7.97 -10.29 -11.79
N SER A 118 7.09 -11.07 -12.41
CA SER A 118 7.45 -12.35 -13.05
C SER A 118 8.32 -12.16 -14.29
N ASN A 119 8.15 -11.03 -14.97
CA ASN A 119 8.82 -10.68 -16.23
C ASN A 119 9.46 -9.28 -16.21
N ASP A 120 9.46 -8.61 -15.06
CA ASP A 120 9.98 -7.25 -14.85
C ASP A 120 9.39 -6.23 -15.85
N SER A 121 8.07 -6.34 -16.08
CA SER A 121 7.35 -5.52 -17.06
C SER A 121 6.41 -4.52 -16.40
N LEU A 122 6.11 -3.45 -17.14
CA LEU A 122 5.21 -2.40 -16.72
C LEU A 122 4.12 -2.22 -17.78
N SER A 123 2.87 -2.44 -17.38
CA SER A 123 1.69 -2.24 -18.22
C SER A 123 0.99 -0.93 -17.85
N VAL A 124 0.51 -0.20 -18.86
CA VAL A 124 -0.20 1.08 -18.67
C VAL A 124 -1.67 0.90 -18.99
N ILE A 125 -2.53 1.26 -18.04
CA ILE A 125 -3.97 1.25 -18.21
C ILE A 125 -4.48 2.70 -18.23
N PRO A 126 -5.29 3.07 -19.23
CA PRO A 126 -5.83 4.42 -19.34
C PRO A 126 -6.75 4.76 -18.17
N PRO A 127 -6.98 6.06 -17.89
CA PRO A 127 -7.99 6.50 -16.94
C PRO A 127 -9.38 5.94 -17.23
N LEU A 128 -10.21 5.89 -16.19
CA LEU A 128 -11.63 5.60 -16.33
C LEU A 128 -12.36 6.58 -17.28
N PRO A 129 -13.39 6.12 -18.01
CA PRO A 129 -14.32 6.98 -18.73
C PRO A 129 -15.01 8.00 -17.80
N SER A 130 -15.22 9.22 -18.28
CA SER A 130 -15.55 10.38 -17.44
C SER A 130 -17.02 10.50 -17.01
N ASP A 131 -17.95 9.86 -17.73
CA ASP A 131 -19.32 10.40 -17.84
C ASP A 131 -20.18 10.25 -16.57
N ASP A 132 -19.76 9.43 -15.59
CA ASP A 132 -20.53 9.16 -14.35
C ASP A 132 -19.72 9.31 -13.05
N LEU A 133 -18.49 9.83 -13.11
CA LEU A 133 -17.58 9.86 -11.95
C LEU A 133 -17.76 11.15 -11.13
N ARG A 134 -18.22 11.02 -9.87
CA ARG A 134 -18.33 12.19 -8.96
C ARG A 134 -17.06 12.51 -8.17
N GLY A 135 -16.09 11.61 -8.15
CA GLY A 135 -14.83 11.77 -7.42
C GLY A 135 -14.25 10.44 -6.96
N ALA A 136 -13.05 10.52 -6.39
CA ALA A 136 -12.29 9.36 -5.92
C ALA A 136 -12.90 8.80 -4.63
N MET A 137 -12.84 7.47 -4.50
CA MET A 137 -13.23 6.76 -3.28
C MET A 137 -12.08 6.70 -2.27
N GLY A 138 -11.38 7.81 -2.04
CA GLY A 138 -10.16 7.85 -1.23
C GLY A 138 -8.89 7.78 -2.07
N HIS A 139 -7.78 7.38 -1.44
CA HIS A 139 -6.46 7.40 -2.07
C HIS A 139 -6.04 6.05 -2.66
N GLN A 140 -6.80 4.98 -2.40
CA GLN A 140 -6.46 3.57 -2.68
C GLN A 140 -7.67 2.73 -3.06
N SER A 141 -8.34 3.06 -4.16
CA SER A 141 -9.58 2.36 -4.56
C SER A 141 -9.38 1.35 -5.70
N ALA A 142 -8.16 1.22 -6.23
CA ALA A 142 -7.83 0.25 -7.26
C ALA A 142 -7.32 -1.08 -6.68
N VAL A 143 -8.06 -2.15 -6.93
CA VAL A 143 -7.74 -3.53 -6.55
C VAL A 143 -7.23 -4.29 -7.75
N ILE A 144 -6.00 -4.80 -7.69
CA ILE A 144 -5.46 -5.76 -8.65
C ILE A 144 -5.75 -7.18 -8.15
N MET A 145 -6.09 -8.06 -9.09
CA MET A 145 -6.28 -9.48 -8.84
C MET A 145 -5.73 -10.28 -10.01
N CYS A 146 -4.92 -11.31 -9.75
CA CYS A 146 -4.52 -12.27 -10.77
C CYS A 146 -5.75 -13.03 -11.27
N ASP A 147 -5.87 -13.22 -12.58
CA ASP A 147 -6.99 -13.98 -13.14
C ASP A 147 -6.90 -15.44 -12.66
N PRO A 148 -7.90 -15.98 -11.95
CA PRO A 148 -7.87 -17.37 -11.47
C PRO A 148 -7.94 -18.39 -12.62
N HIS A 149 -8.44 -17.98 -13.78
CA HIS A 149 -8.84 -18.85 -14.87
C HIS A 149 -8.04 -18.62 -16.16
N GLY A 150 -7.00 -17.79 -16.17
CA GLY A 150 -6.25 -17.49 -17.39
C GLY A 150 -4.90 -16.79 -17.17
N GLU A 151 -4.23 -16.50 -18.29
CA GLU A 151 -3.00 -15.70 -18.32
C GLU A 151 -3.38 -14.21 -18.30
N GLY A 152 -3.41 -13.61 -17.12
CA GLY A 152 -3.64 -12.18 -16.98
C GLY A 152 -4.08 -11.76 -15.59
N TYR A 153 -4.74 -10.61 -15.54
CA TYR A 153 -5.18 -9.93 -14.34
C TYR A 153 -6.42 -9.08 -14.56
N LEU A 154 -7.11 -8.83 -13.45
CA LEU A 154 -8.22 -7.91 -13.31
C LEU A 154 -7.77 -6.69 -12.50
N LEU A 155 -8.03 -5.49 -13.02
CA LEU A 155 -7.93 -4.26 -12.24
C LEU A 155 -9.35 -3.72 -12.02
N ALA A 156 -9.74 -3.59 -10.75
CA ALA A 156 -11.05 -3.07 -10.36
C ALA A 156 -10.90 -1.73 -9.66
N GLU A 157 -11.76 -0.77 -9.98
CA GLU A 157 -11.77 0.56 -9.37
C GLU A 157 -13.13 0.85 -8.75
N LEU A 158 -13.14 1.15 -7.44
CA LEU A 158 -14.36 1.57 -6.76
C LEU A 158 -14.61 3.05 -7.02
N ILE A 159 -15.82 3.36 -7.49
CA ILE A 159 -16.23 4.71 -7.85
C ILE A 159 -17.44 5.18 -7.06
N LYS A 160 -17.50 6.50 -6.85
CA LYS A 160 -18.68 7.15 -6.31
C LYS A 160 -19.66 7.48 -7.44
N LYS A 161 -20.82 6.82 -7.44
CA LYS A 161 -21.96 7.14 -8.32
C LYS A 161 -22.85 8.21 -7.68
N GLY A 162 -23.80 8.75 -8.46
CA GLY A 162 -24.86 9.61 -7.93
C GLY A 162 -25.73 8.90 -6.89
N GLY A 163 -26.42 9.67 -6.05
CA GLY A 163 -27.39 9.13 -5.08
C GLY A 163 -26.77 8.39 -3.88
N GLY A 164 -25.46 8.56 -3.61
CA GLY A 164 -24.80 7.87 -2.49
C GLY A 164 -24.48 6.40 -2.76
N LEU A 165 -24.48 5.99 -4.03
CA LEU A 165 -24.20 4.63 -4.46
C LEU A 165 -22.71 4.44 -4.80
N ALA A 166 -22.20 3.24 -4.55
CA ALA A 166 -20.92 2.75 -5.03
C ALA A 166 -21.10 1.98 -6.34
N GLY A 167 -20.14 2.08 -7.25
CA GLY A 167 -20.04 1.22 -8.41
C GLY A 167 -18.61 0.75 -8.62
N VAL A 168 -18.44 -0.27 -9.46
CA VAL A 168 -17.11 -0.82 -9.76
C VAL A 168 -16.91 -0.79 -11.27
N TRP A 169 -15.74 -0.32 -11.69
CA TRP A 169 -15.25 -0.52 -13.05
C TRP A 169 -14.19 -1.62 -13.05
N LEU A 170 -14.22 -2.46 -14.08
CA LEU A 170 -13.32 -3.60 -14.23
C LEU A 170 -12.55 -3.49 -15.54
N TRP A 171 -11.26 -3.74 -15.48
CA TRP A 171 -10.38 -3.90 -16.62
C TRP A 171 -9.85 -5.33 -16.64
N LYS A 172 -10.07 -6.05 -17.74
CA LYS A 172 -9.54 -7.40 -17.94
C LYS A 172 -8.41 -7.36 -18.97
N SER A 173 -7.19 -7.67 -18.55
CA SER A 173 -6.00 -7.62 -19.41
C SER A 173 -6.00 -8.69 -20.51
N SER A 174 -6.60 -9.86 -20.26
CA SER A 174 -6.70 -10.96 -21.21
C SER A 174 -7.84 -10.82 -22.24
N ALA A 175 -8.60 -9.72 -22.22
CA ALA A 175 -9.60 -9.46 -23.24
C ALA A 175 -8.93 -9.14 -24.59
N PRO A 176 -9.51 -9.51 -25.75
CA PRO A 176 -8.94 -9.19 -27.08
C PRO A 176 -8.71 -7.69 -27.29
N GLU A 177 -9.64 -6.88 -26.78
CA GLU A 177 -9.54 -5.42 -26.72
C GLU A 177 -9.83 -4.96 -25.28
N PRO A 178 -8.79 -4.88 -24.42
CA PRO A 178 -8.95 -4.48 -23.03
C PRO A 178 -9.55 -3.07 -22.94
N LYS A 179 -10.68 -2.98 -22.25
CA LYS A 179 -11.36 -1.72 -21.95
C LYS A 179 -11.98 -1.77 -20.57
N TRP A 180 -12.21 -0.60 -20.01
CA TRP A 180 -13.00 -0.46 -18.80
C TRP A 180 -14.45 -0.89 -19.08
N VAL A 181 -14.98 -1.77 -18.23
CA VAL A 181 -16.38 -2.20 -18.24
C VAL A 181 -16.99 -1.97 -16.86
N SER A 182 -18.16 -1.33 -16.82
CA SER A 182 -18.90 -1.13 -15.58
C SER A 182 -19.48 -2.47 -15.10
N VAL A 183 -19.20 -2.84 -13.85
CA VAL A 183 -19.78 -4.02 -13.23
C VAL A 183 -21.26 -3.72 -12.94
N PRO A 184 -22.19 -4.60 -13.39
CA PRO A 184 -23.60 -4.46 -13.08
C PRO A 184 -23.86 -4.46 -11.58
N GLY A 185 -24.81 -3.63 -11.15
CA GLY A 185 -25.15 -3.43 -9.76
C GLY A 185 -24.56 -2.15 -9.16
N SER A 186 -25.01 -1.85 -7.95
CA SER A 186 -24.52 -0.76 -7.12
C SER A 186 -24.89 -1.02 -5.67
N HIS A 187 -24.07 -0.55 -4.74
CA HIS A 187 -24.34 -0.71 -3.32
C HIS A 187 -24.51 0.65 -2.65
N PRO A 188 -25.49 0.84 -1.75
CA PRO A 188 -25.56 2.05 -0.94
C PRO A 188 -24.29 2.19 -0.11
N LEU A 189 -23.61 3.33 -0.24
CA LEU A 189 -22.53 3.64 0.69
C LEU A 189 -23.10 3.87 2.08
N PRO A 190 -22.32 3.61 3.14
CA PRO A 190 -22.69 4.04 4.48
C PRO A 190 -23.14 5.51 4.49
N PRO A 191 -24.10 5.90 5.34
CA PRO A 191 -24.66 7.26 5.34
C PRO A 191 -23.63 8.36 5.64
N SER A 192 -22.48 8.01 6.23
CA SER A 192 -21.31 8.89 6.40
C SER A 192 -20.30 8.72 5.26
N ARG A 193 -19.44 9.71 5.02
CA ARG A 193 -18.44 9.69 3.94
C ARG A 193 -17.50 8.48 4.08
N PHE A 194 -17.73 7.44 3.29
CA PHE A 194 -16.86 6.28 3.14
C PHE A 194 -15.62 6.65 2.29
N THR A 195 -14.44 6.34 2.80
CA THR A 195 -13.14 6.63 2.17
C THR A 195 -12.32 5.35 2.19
N VAL A 196 -11.78 4.94 1.04
CA VAL A 196 -10.91 3.76 0.99
C VAL A 196 -9.51 4.13 1.43
N ASP A 197 -9.15 3.57 2.58
CA ASP A 197 -7.85 3.66 3.25
C ASP A 197 -6.92 2.53 2.79
N SER A 198 -7.47 1.36 2.47
CA SER A 198 -6.74 0.23 1.87
C SER A 198 -7.64 -0.69 1.06
N CYS A 199 -7.06 -1.49 0.17
CA CYS A 199 -7.81 -2.47 -0.62
C CYS A 199 -6.93 -3.68 -1.01
N PHE A 200 -7.57 -4.82 -1.22
CA PHE A 200 -6.90 -6.08 -1.57
C PHE A 200 -7.89 -7.06 -2.25
N SER A 201 -7.36 -8.07 -2.94
CA SER A 201 -8.14 -9.20 -3.45
C SER A 201 -8.23 -10.29 -2.39
N TYR A 202 -9.28 -11.12 -2.45
CA TYR A 202 -9.52 -12.21 -1.53
C TYR A 202 -10.07 -13.43 -2.27
N ARG A 203 -9.44 -14.59 -2.05
CA ARG A 203 -9.84 -15.91 -2.61
C ARG A 203 -10.06 -15.95 -4.12
N GLY A 204 -9.38 -15.07 -4.87
CA GLY A 204 -9.45 -15.03 -6.34
C GLY A 204 -10.80 -14.63 -6.94
N SER A 205 -11.81 -14.25 -6.15
CA SER A 205 -13.10 -13.78 -6.69
C SER A 205 -13.62 -12.53 -6.01
N THR A 206 -13.14 -12.23 -4.81
CA THR A 206 -13.66 -11.14 -3.98
C THR A 206 -12.71 -9.96 -3.99
N LEU A 207 -13.26 -8.77 -4.20
CA LEU A 207 -12.57 -7.49 -4.13
C LEU A 207 -12.94 -6.82 -2.80
N CYS A 208 -11.95 -6.34 -2.06
CA CYS A 208 -12.12 -5.76 -0.74
C CYS A 208 -11.68 -4.30 -0.73
N TRP A 209 -12.56 -3.38 -0.31
CA TRP A 209 -12.23 -1.98 -0.05
C TRP A 209 -12.51 -1.63 1.40
N VAL A 210 -11.50 -1.13 2.10
CA VAL A 210 -11.53 -0.92 3.55
C VAL A 210 -11.51 0.57 3.86
N ASP A 211 -12.48 0.99 4.65
CA ASP A 211 -12.47 2.24 5.42
C ASP A 211 -12.16 1.85 6.87
N LEU A 212 -10.95 2.15 7.32
CA LEU A 212 -10.43 1.71 8.61
C LEU A 212 -11.17 2.35 9.80
N LEU A 213 -12.09 3.30 9.56
CA LEU A 213 -12.97 3.88 10.57
C LEU A 213 -14.39 3.29 10.55
N LYS A 214 -14.80 2.62 9.46
CA LYS A 214 -16.21 2.19 9.28
C LYS A 214 -16.37 0.71 9.03
N GLY A 215 -15.50 0.11 8.23
CA GLY A 215 -15.62 -1.28 7.82
C GLY A 215 -15.10 -1.53 6.41
N MET A 216 -15.59 -2.60 5.80
CA MET A 216 -15.11 -3.08 4.52
C MET A 216 -16.30 -3.34 3.57
N LEU A 217 -16.19 -2.82 2.35
CA LEU A 217 -17.07 -3.17 1.24
C LEU A 217 -16.45 -4.34 0.47
N LEU A 218 -17.22 -5.41 0.30
CA LEU A 218 -16.86 -6.55 -0.52
C LEU A 218 -17.62 -6.52 -1.84
N CYS A 219 -16.97 -6.98 -2.92
CA CYS A 219 -17.59 -7.32 -4.19
C CYS A 219 -17.15 -8.72 -4.61
N ASP A 220 -18.06 -9.69 -4.61
CA ASP A 220 -17.80 -11.05 -5.09
C ASP A 220 -18.18 -11.15 -6.57
N LEU A 221 -17.18 -11.31 -7.43
CA LEU A 221 -17.35 -11.34 -8.88
C LEU A 221 -18.13 -12.57 -9.36
N ASN A 222 -18.21 -13.62 -8.55
CA ASN A 222 -18.95 -14.85 -8.86
C ASN A 222 -20.45 -14.77 -8.55
N GLN A 223 -20.89 -13.74 -7.82
CA GLN A 223 -22.30 -13.59 -7.45
C GLN A 223 -23.09 -12.75 -8.45
N ASP A 224 -24.41 -12.99 -8.46
CA ASP A 224 -25.37 -12.20 -9.23
C ASP A 224 -25.46 -10.75 -8.72
N CYS A 225 -25.99 -9.87 -9.55
CA CYS A 225 -26.04 -8.42 -9.32
C CYS A 225 -26.57 -8.01 -7.93
N ASP A 226 -27.58 -8.71 -7.41
CA ASP A 226 -28.26 -8.34 -6.17
C ASP A 226 -27.45 -8.71 -4.91
N ASN A 227 -26.59 -9.73 -5.00
CA ASN A 227 -25.79 -10.22 -3.86
C ASN A 227 -24.29 -9.95 -4.03
N LYS A 228 -23.91 -9.32 -5.14
CA LYS A 228 -22.53 -9.00 -5.48
C LYS A 228 -21.80 -8.21 -4.41
N PHE A 229 -22.51 -7.31 -3.73
CA PHE A 229 -21.93 -6.39 -2.77
C PHE A 229 -22.39 -6.68 -1.34
N SER A 230 -21.46 -6.61 -0.39
CA SER A 230 -21.78 -6.65 1.03
C SER A 230 -20.90 -5.70 1.83
N PHE A 231 -21.45 -5.13 2.90
CA PHE A 231 -20.71 -4.25 3.80
C PHE A 231 -20.56 -4.88 5.18
N ILE A 232 -19.31 -4.99 5.64
CA ILE A 232 -18.95 -5.57 6.93
C ILE A 232 -18.47 -4.43 7.83
N LYS A 233 -19.17 -4.20 8.93
CA LYS A 233 -18.75 -3.22 9.95
C LYS A 233 -17.49 -3.68 10.68
N LEU A 234 -16.74 -2.73 11.22
CA LEU A 234 -15.65 -3.05 12.16
C LEU A 234 -16.17 -3.78 13.41
N PRO A 235 -15.31 -4.53 14.13
CA PRO A 235 -15.68 -5.13 15.40
C PRO A 235 -16.22 -4.09 16.39
N GLN A 236 -17.27 -4.44 17.16
CA GLN A 236 -17.91 -3.52 18.10
C GLN A 236 -16.97 -3.02 19.20
N ASP A 237 -16.04 -3.87 19.65
CA ASP A 237 -15.03 -3.55 20.67
C ASP A 237 -13.71 -2.99 20.07
N CYS A 238 -13.72 -2.63 18.78
CA CYS A 238 -12.60 -1.92 18.17
C CYS A 238 -12.64 -0.46 18.62
N PRO A 239 -11.52 0.14 19.05
CA PRO A 239 -11.49 1.55 19.49
C PRO A 239 -12.14 2.47 18.46
N ALA A 240 -13.11 3.27 18.89
CA ALA A 240 -13.75 4.26 18.05
C ALA A 240 -12.83 5.48 17.97
N LEU A 241 -12.04 5.59 16.90
CA LEU A 241 -11.29 6.81 16.64
C LEU A 241 -12.27 7.86 16.10
N ASP A 242 -12.73 8.77 16.97
CA ASP A 242 -13.58 9.88 16.55
C ASP A 242 -12.74 10.95 15.84
N TRP A 243 -12.80 10.94 14.51
CA TRP A 243 -12.13 11.91 13.64
C TRP A 243 -12.76 13.32 13.69
N ASN A 244 -13.94 13.48 14.30
CA ASN A 244 -14.62 14.77 14.38
C ASN A 244 -14.22 15.59 15.62
N LEU A 245 -13.31 15.09 16.46
CA LEU A 245 -12.76 15.89 17.55
C LEU A 245 -11.91 17.01 16.97
N LYS A 246 -12.53 18.20 16.90
CA LYS A 246 -11.86 19.51 16.81
C LYS A 246 -11.00 19.82 18.05
N GLU A 247 -11.00 18.93 19.05
CA GLU A 247 -10.12 19.00 20.19
C GLU A 247 -8.92 18.09 19.95
N PHE A 248 -7.76 18.72 19.80
CA PHE A 248 -6.46 18.09 19.96
C PHE A 248 -6.44 17.41 21.34
N SER A 249 -6.80 16.13 21.40
CA SER A 249 -6.71 15.36 22.63
C SER A 249 -5.24 15.07 22.91
N PHE A 250 -4.68 15.93 23.73
CA PHE A 250 -3.44 15.70 24.43
C PHE A 250 -3.56 14.41 25.24
N VAL A 251 -2.94 13.32 24.80
CA VAL A 251 -2.90 12.07 25.58
C VAL A 251 -2.08 12.33 26.83
N LYS A 252 -2.77 12.45 27.97
CA LYS A 252 -2.12 12.48 29.28
C LYS A 252 -1.62 11.06 29.54
N LEU A 253 -0.30 10.86 29.47
CA LEU A 253 0.30 9.58 29.80
C LEU A 253 -0.11 9.14 31.22
N PRO A 254 -0.30 7.83 31.48
CA PRO A 254 -0.56 7.33 32.83
C PRO A 254 0.52 7.81 33.81
N GLN A 255 0.10 8.27 35.00
CA GLN A 255 0.98 8.85 36.03
C GLN A 255 2.09 7.89 36.50
N ASP A 256 1.97 6.59 36.23
CA ASP A 256 2.91 5.55 36.66
C ASP A 256 3.87 5.08 35.55
N CYS A 257 3.92 5.75 34.39
CA CYS A 257 4.94 5.47 33.38
C CYS A 257 6.33 5.89 33.89
N PRO A 258 7.29 4.96 34.12
CA PRO A 258 8.59 5.29 34.69
C PRO A 258 9.56 5.99 33.71
N ALA A 259 9.08 6.37 32.52
CA ALA A 259 9.89 6.67 31.34
C ALA A 259 10.18 8.16 31.08
N LEU A 260 9.87 9.08 32.01
CA LEU A 260 10.18 10.49 31.80
C LEU A 260 11.04 11.04 32.93
N ASP A 261 12.24 11.48 32.54
CA ASP A 261 13.12 12.35 33.29
C ASP A 261 12.29 13.48 33.94
N ARG A 262 12.37 13.60 35.26
CA ARG A 262 11.48 14.41 36.12
C ARG A 262 11.60 15.93 35.89
N ASN A 263 12.33 16.37 34.87
CA ASN A 263 12.64 17.78 34.60
C ASN A 263 11.83 18.39 33.44
N LEU A 264 10.82 17.70 32.90
CA LEU A 264 9.96 18.20 31.81
C LEU A 264 8.49 18.33 32.26
N GLU A 265 8.23 19.02 33.37
CA GLU A 265 6.88 19.20 33.92
C GLU A 265 5.95 20.13 33.09
N GLU A 266 6.45 20.79 32.04
CA GLU A 266 5.63 21.69 31.20
C GLU A 266 5.47 21.24 29.73
N SER A 267 5.91 20.03 29.35
CA SER A 267 5.85 19.57 27.94
C SER A 267 5.59 18.08 27.76
N SER A 268 4.78 17.46 28.64
CA SER A 268 4.35 16.05 28.51
C SER A 268 3.30 15.79 27.41
N TYR A 269 3.24 16.68 26.43
CA TYR A 269 2.35 16.62 25.29
C TYR A 269 3.13 16.17 24.04
N ILE A 270 3.10 14.87 23.72
CA ILE A 270 3.44 14.46 22.36
C ILE A 270 2.30 14.99 21.47
N ILE A 271 2.59 16.03 20.69
CA ILE A 271 1.74 16.49 19.60
C ILE A 271 1.73 15.37 18.57
N LYS A 272 0.84 14.39 18.75
CA LYS A 272 0.60 13.36 17.76
C LYS A 272 -0.23 14.05 16.67
N PHE A 273 0.44 14.49 15.60
CA PHE A 273 -0.20 15.01 14.39
C PHE A 273 -0.93 13.88 13.66
N CYS A 274 -1.92 13.27 14.32
CA CYS A 274 -2.69 12.15 13.79
C CYS A 274 -3.58 12.67 12.68
N THR A 275 -3.24 12.41 11.41
CA THR A 275 -4.10 12.80 10.28
C THR A 275 -4.68 11.61 9.51
N ARG A 276 -4.32 10.37 9.88
CA ARG A 276 -4.63 9.17 9.10
C ARG A 276 -4.97 7.92 9.95
N PRO A 277 -6.08 7.20 9.67
CA PRO A 277 -6.43 5.96 10.38
C PRO A 277 -5.32 4.91 10.39
N GLU A 278 -4.53 4.85 9.32
CA GLU A 278 -3.48 3.85 9.11
C GLU A 278 -2.32 3.94 10.11
N GLU A 279 -2.17 5.07 10.80
CA GLU A 279 -1.22 5.21 11.91
C GLU A 279 -1.55 4.29 13.08
N PHE A 280 -2.81 3.87 13.20
CA PHE A 280 -3.30 3.10 14.34
C PHE A 280 -3.78 1.71 13.97
N ARG A 281 -4.07 1.43 12.69
CA ARG A 281 -4.73 0.18 12.31
C ARG A 281 -4.45 -0.19 10.87
N SER A 282 -4.53 -1.48 10.58
CA SER A 282 -4.52 -2.00 9.21
C SER A 282 -5.37 -3.24 9.09
N MET A 283 -5.81 -3.50 7.86
CA MET A 283 -6.58 -4.68 7.51
C MET A 283 -5.95 -5.35 6.29
N ALA A 284 -5.82 -6.67 6.33
CA ALA A 284 -5.24 -7.45 5.24
C ALA A 284 -5.79 -8.87 5.23
N CYS A 285 -5.57 -9.59 4.12
CA CYS A 285 -5.70 -11.04 4.09
C CYS A 285 -4.41 -11.67 4.64
N VAL A 286 -4.53 -12.46 5.70
CA VAL A 286 -3.44 -13.18 6.38
C VAL A 286 -3.80 -14.66 6.40
N CYS A 287 -3.03 -15.48 5.69
CA CYS A 287 -3.27 -16.93 5.59
C CYS A 287 -4.74 -17.27 5.28
N ASP A 288 -5.30 -16.71 4.21
CA ASP A 288 -6.70 -16.89 3.76
C ASP A 288 -7.80 -16.39 4.72
N HIS A 289 -7.44 -15.60 5.72
CA HIS A 289 -8.39 -14.96 6.63
C HIS A 289 -8.25 -13.45 6.59
N ILE A 290 -9.37 -12.73 6.63
CA ILE A 290 -9.33 -11.27 6.75
C ILE A 290 -9.08 -10.91 8.21
N LYS A 291 -8.03 -10.15 8.46
CA LYS A 291 -7.62 -9.72 9.80
C LYS A 291 -7.53 -8.21 9.91
N LEU A 292 -7.83 -7.70 11.10
CA LEU A 292 -7.70 -6.32 11.49
C LEU A 292 -6.76 -6.25 12.69
N VAL A 293 -5.76 -5.38 12.63
CA VAL A 293 -4.97 -4.98 13.81
C VAL A 293 -5.29 -3.53 14.13
N SER A 294 -5.41 -3.21 15.42
CA SER A 294 -5.55 -1.83 15.90
C SER A 294 -4.72 -1.64 17.16
N LEU A 295 -4.01 -0.52 17.19
CA LEU A 295 -3.56 0.15 18.40
C LEU A 295 -4.77 0.83 19.06
N ASP A 296 -4.74 0.90 20.39
CA ASP A 296 -5.66 1.71 21.18
C ASP A 296 -5.32 3.21 21.06
N GLU A 297 -6.12 4.06 21.71
CA GLU A 297 -5.96 5.52 21.67
C GLU A 297 -4.60 5.97 22.24
N SER A 298 -4.09 5.25 23.23
CA SER A 298 -2.79 5.52 23.84
C SER A 298 -1.60 5.02 23.00
N GLY A 299 -1.84 4.07 22.09
CA GLY A 299 -0.78 3.38 21.33
C GLY A 299 -0.01 2.36 22.16
N LEU A 300 -0.57 1.90 23.28
CA LEU A 300 0.08 0.98 24.24
C LEU A 300 -0.48 -0.44 24.19
N GLU A 301 -1.64 -0.67 23.55
CA GLU A 301 -2.20 -2.01 23.36
C GLU A 301 -2.51 -2.29 21.89
N LEU A 302 -1.94 -3.37 21.35
CA LEU A 302 -2.33 -3.97 20.07
C LEU A 302 -3.45 -4.98 20.29
N SER A 303 -4.52 -4.88 19.52
CA SER A 303 -5.58 -5.87 19.42
C SER A 303 -5.66 -6.43 18.01
N LEU A 304 -5.85 -7.74 17.88
CA LEU A 304 -6.00 -8.45 16.61
C LEU A 304 -7.37 -9.10 16.53
N TRP A 305 -8.08 -8.89 15.43
CA TRP A 305 -9.34 -9.55 15.12
C TRP A 305 -9.22 -10.34 13.83
N THR A 306 -9.93 -11.47 13.78
CA THR A 306 -10.10 -12.29 12.58
C THR A 306 -11.58 -12.32 12.22
N LEU A 307 -11.91 -12.01 10.97
CA LEU A 307 -13.25 -12.15 10.43
C LEU A 307 -13.51 -13.64 10.11
N LEU A 308 -14.67 -14.14 10.51
CA LEU A 308 -15.05 -15.50 10.14
C LEU A 308 -15.19 -15.68 8.62
N THR A 309 -15.00 -16.92 8.16
CA THR A 309 -15.03 -17.26 6.73
C THR A 309 -16.38 -17.06 6.07
N ASP A 310 -17.46 -17.04 6.85
CA ASP A 310 -18.83 -16.73 6.40
C ASP A 310 -19.12 -15.22 6.40
N HIS A 311 -18.13 -14.41 6.79
CA HIS A 311 -18.19 -12.95 6.89
C HIS A 311 -19.25 -12.42 7.89
N SER A 312 -19.75 -13.26 8.81
CA SER A 312 -20.84 -12.89 9.70
C SER A 312 -20.41 -12.06 10.91
N HIS A 313 -19.24 -12.35 11.48
CA HIS A 313 -18.74 -11.67 12.67
C HIS A 313 -17.22 -11.68 12.82
N TRP A 314 -16.73 -10.75 13.63
CA TRP A 314 -15.33 -10.63 14.03
C TRP A 314 -15.08 -11.35 15.35
N ILE A 315 -13.94 -12.02 15.46
CA ILE A 315 -13.45 -12.63 16.70
C ILE A 315 -12.16 -11.92 17.10
N LYS A 316 -12.11 -11.38 18.33
CA LYS A 316 -10.85 -10.87 18.91
C LYS A 316 -9.93 -12.04 19.21
N THR A 317 -8.87 -12.18 18.43
CA THR A 317 -7.94 -13.32 18.48
C THR A 317 -6.73 -13.09 19.37
N SER A 318 -6.31 -11.84 19.58
CA SER A 318 -5.14 -11.55 20.43
C SER A 318 -5.18 -10.12 20.98
N LYS A 319 -4.48 -9.94 22.11
CA LYS A 319 -4.12 -8.66 22.71
C LYS A 319 -2.65 -8.68 23.10
N TYR A 320 -1.94 -7.60 22.85
CA TYR A 320 -0.52 -7.50 23.11
C TYR A 320 -0.14 -6.10 23.59
N ASN A 321 0.35 -6.00 24.82
CA ASN A 321 0.79 -4.75 25.42
C ASN A 321 2.20 -4.38 24.94
N VAL A 322 2.40 -3.12 24.57
CA VAL A 322 3.67 -2.56 24.11
C VAL A 322 4.78 -2.64 25.18
N ASP A 323 4.45 -2.69 26.47
CA ASP A 323 5.37 -2.98 27.58
C ASP A 323 6.17 -4.27 27.32
N LYS A 324 5.56 -5.26 26.66
CA LYS A 324 6.24 -6.50 26.29
C LYS A 324 7.30 -6.28 25.20
N ILE A 325 7.09 -5.30 24.31
CA ILE A 325 8.10 -4.88 23.33
C ILE A 325 9.28 -4.27 24.06
N TRP A 326 9.02 -3.32 24.98
CA TRP A 326 10.06 -2.63 25.74
C TRP A 326 10.82 -3.55 26.71
N ALA A 327 10.16 -4.57 27.24
CA ALA A 327 10.76 -5.59 28.10
C ALA A 327 11.54 -6.66 27.31
N ASN A 328 11.41 -6.70 25.97
CA ASN A 328 12.11 -7.70 25.15
C ASN A 328 13.63 -7.44 25.15
N VAL A 329 14.42 -8.51 25.28
CA VAL A 329 15.89 -8.43 25.33
C VAL A 329 16.50 -7.73 24.12
N ASN A 330 15.95 -7.94 22.92
CA ASN A 330 16.45 -7.29 21.71
C ASN A 330 16.18 -5.78 21.74
N TYR A 331 15.04 -5.35 22.29
CA TYR A 331 14.73 -3.93 22.49
C TYR A 331 15.61 -3.30 23.56
N GLN A 332 15.77 -3.96 24.70
CA GLN A 332 16.63 -3.47 25.79
C GLN A 332 18.11 -3.41 25.42
N SER A 333 18.55 -4.26 24.48
CA SER A 333 19.92 -4.21 23.94
C SER A 333 20.18 -2.96 23.09
N THR A 334 19.12 -2.26 22.65
CA THR A 334 19.25 -0.99 21.97
C THR A 334 19.43 0.17 22.95
N VAL A 335 19.97 1.29 22.48
CA VAL A 335 20.06 2.54 23.26
C VAL A 335 18.75 3.35 23.16
N LEU A 336 17.67 2.74 22.66
CA LEU A 336 16.39 3.41 22.47
C LEU A 336 15.66 3.53 23.80
N ARG A 337 15.07 4.70 24.02
CA ARG A 337 14.04 4.88 25.06
C ARG A 337 12.78 4.09 24.69
N GLN A 338 11.82 4.04 25.60
CA GLN A 338 10.51 3.42 25.37
C GLN A 338 9.69 4.25 24.36
N LEU A 339 9.90 4.00 23.07
CA LEU A 339 9.21 4.68 21.97
C LEU A 339 7.84 4.04 21.72
N ILE A 340 6.82 4.88 21.53
CA ILE A 340 5.46 4.43 21.21
C ILE A 340 5.38 4.05 19.73
N PRO A 341 4.92 2.83 19.38
CA PRO A 341 4.79 2.38 18.00
C PRO A 341 3.61 3.01 17.27
N SER A 342 3.71 3.05 15.94
CA SER A 342 2.63 3.44 15.02
C SER A 342 2.71 2.63 13.72
N LEU A 343 1.75 2.87 12.82
CA LEU A 343 1.67 2.27 11.48
C LEU A 343 1.72 0.72 11.52
N PRO A 344 0.79 0.06 12.23
CA PRO A 344 0.79 -1.39 12.29
C PRO A 344 0.51 -1.98 10.92
N VAL A 345 1.33 -2.94 10.48
CA VAL A 345 1.15 -3.69 9.24
C VAL A 345 1.14 -5.18 9.54
N LEU A 346 0.09 -5.87 9.12
CA LEU A 346 -0.02 -7.32 9.24
C LEU A 346 0.96 -8.04 8.30
N SER A 347 1.63 -9.08 8.80
CA SER A 347 2.25 -10.07 7.92
C SER A 347 1.16 -10.83 7.17
N ILE A 348 1.31 -11.03 5.86
CA ILE A 348 0.34 -11.77 5.03
C ILE A 348 0.54 -13.29 5.08
N HIS A 349 1.70 -13.76 5.55
CA HIS A 349 2.02 -15.20 5.65
C HIS A 349 2.15 -15.73 7.07
N GLU A 350 2.35 -14.85 8.06
CA GLU A 350 2.60 -15.27 9.43
C GLU A 350 1.51 -14.72 10.35
N ASP A 351 0.65 -15.62 10.84
CA ASP A 351 -0.41 -15.24 11.74
C ASP A 351 0.12 -14.84 13.12
N GLY A 352 -0.23 -13.64 13.58
CA GLY A 352 0.24 -13.07 14.85
C GLY A 352 1.51 -12.23 14.73
N VAL A 353 2.05 -12.04 13.52
CA VAL A 353 3.19 -11.16 13.28
C VAL A 353 2.71 -9.80 12.76
N VAL A 354 3.17 -8.74 13.42
CA VAL A 354 2.85 -7.34 13.08
C VAL A 354 4.15 -6.55 12.94
N TYR A 355 4.22 -5.71 11.92
CA TYR A 355 5.29 -4.74 11.74
C TYR A 355 4.86 -3.37 12.24
N LEU A 356 5.74 -2.66 12.94
CA LEU A 356 5.47 -1.36 13.56
C LEU A 356 6.60 -0.40 13.24
N VAL A 357 6.29 0.89 13.15
CA VAL A 357 7.27 1.96 13.04
C VAL A 357 7.45 2.61 14.41
N VAL A 358 8.70 2.85 14.81
CA VAL A 358 9.04 3.73 15.94
C VAL A 358 9.98 4.83 15.47
N ASN A 359 9.68 6.06 15.88
CA ASN A 359 10.45 7.24 15.55
C ASN A 359 11.15 7.76 16.80
N ASP A 360 12.47 7.90 16.72
CA ASP A 360 13.24 8.60 17.75
C ASP A 360 13.28 10.08 17.44
N GLU A 361 12.33 10.82 18.01
CA GLU A 361 12.17 12.26 17.79
C GLU A 361 12.30 13.03 19.11
N SER A 362 13.11 14.09 19.14
CA SER A 362 13.19 14.99 20.29
C SER A 362 12.79 16.40 19.91
N ILE A 363 12.17 17.12 20.85
CA ILE A 363 11.92 18.54 20.66
C ILE A 363 13.13 19.30 21.20
N VAL A 364 13.86 19.98 20.32
CA VAL A 364 14.98 20.86 20.66
C VAL A 364 14.63 22.25 20.14
N ASP A 365 14.67 23.26 21.01
CA ASP A 365 14.35 24.66 20.66
C ASP A 365 13.01 24.84 19.91
N ARG A 366 11.96 24.13 20.35
CA ARG A 366 10.62 24.10 19.72
C ARG A 366 10.60 23.53 18.28
N ARG A 367 11.66 22.85 17.85
CA ARG A 367 11.73 22.12 16.58
C ARG A 367 11.77 20.61 16.85
N LEU A 368 11.07 19.87 15.99
CA LEU A 368 11.12 18.41 16.01
C LEU A 368 12.42 17.96 15.32
N GLU A 369 13.35 17.42 16.09
CA GLU A 369 14.55 16.77 15.59
C GLU A 369 14.31 15.27 15.45
N HIS A 370 14.47 14.76 14.23
CA HIS A 370 14.37 13.33 13.94
C HIS A 370 15.75 12.69 14.03
N LYS A 371 15.98 11.90 15.08
CA LYS A 371 17.26 11.22 15.36
C LYS A 371 17.37 9.88 14.64
N GLY A 372 16.26 9.19 14.45
CA GLY A 372 16.25 7.90 13.77
C GLY A 372 14.85 7.32 13.64
N GLN A 373 14.73 6.32 12.78
CA GLN A 373 13.50 5.57 12.58
C GLN A 373 13.85 4.09 12.51
N TYR A 374 12.99 3.27 13.11
CA TYR A 374 13.21 1.83 13.20
C TYR A 374 11.92 1.10 12.84
N LEU A 375 12.07 -0.02 12.14
CA LEU A 375 10.99 -0.95 11.90
C LEU A 375 11.11 -2.12 12.87
N LEU A 376 10.02 -2.40 13.56
CA LEU A 376 9.91 -3.50 14.48
C LEU A 376 9.14 -4.62 13.81
N ARG A 377 9.64 -5.85 13.85
CA ARG A 377 8.84 -7.07 13.61
C ARG A 377 8.49 -7.64 14.97
N VAL A 378 7.20 -7.73 15.29
CA VAL A 378 6.69 -8.24 16.56
C VAL A 378 5.91 -9.52 16.31
N ASP A 379 6.45 -10.64 16.79
CA ASP A 379 5.69 -11.89 16.91
C ASP A 379 4.93 -11.88 18.23
N MET A 380 3.63 -11.60 18.15
CA MET A 380 2.77 -11.48 19.33
C MET A 380 2.53 -12.82 20.04
N LYS A 381 2.76 -13.95 19.37
CA LYS A 381 2.56 -15.29 19.94
C LYS A 381 3.78 -15.75 20.73
N ASN A 382 4.96 -15.57 20.14
CA ASN A 382 6.24 -16.00 20.72
C ASN A 382 6.91 -14.91 21.56
N ASN A 383 6.36 -13.69 21.58
CA ASN A 383 6.92 -12.53 22.28
C ASN A 383 8.33 -12.17 21.78
N GLU A 384 8.57 -12.37 20.48
CA GLU A 384 9.83 -12.04 19.82
C GLU A 384 9.75 -10.67 19.15
N VAL A 385 10.82 -9.90 19.27
CA VAL A 385 10.95 -8.58 18.66
C VAL A 385 12.24 -8.52 17.87
N GLN A 386 12.16 -8.15 16.60
CA GLN A 386 13.31 -7.79 15.79
C GLN A 386 13.25 -6.31 15.47
N ILE A 387 14.41 -5.68 15.37
CA ILE A 387 14.55 -4.23 15.21
C ILE A 387 15.48 -4.00 14.05
N SER A 388 15.04 -3.20 13.09
CA SER A 388 15.85 -2.84 11.92
C SER A 388 15.88 -1.32 11.74
N PRO A 389 17.08 -0.69 11.87
CA PRO A 389 17.24 0.75 11.65
C PRO A 389 17.00 1.08 10.18
N GLN A 390 16.29 2.18 9.91
CA GLN A 390 15.96 2.59 8.55
C GLN A 390 16.94 3.68 8.06
N PRO A 391 17.68 3.44 6.97
CA PRO A 391 18.81 4.29 6.57
C PRO A 391 18.41 5.61 5.89
N THR A 392 17.19 5.75 5.36
CA THR A 392 16.81 6.89 4.51
C THR A 392 15.30 7.16 4.49
N ARG A 393 14.94 8.46 4.40
CA ARG A 393 13.59 9.07 4.35
C ARG A 393 12.63 8.59 5.44
N ARG A 394 12.14 9.53 6.26
CA ARG A 394 11.09 9.28 7.26
C ARG A 394 9.90 8.57 6.59
N ILE A 395 9.57 7.38 7.07
CA ILE A 395 8.31 6.70 6.78
C ILE A 395 7.19 7.56 7.38
N CYS A 396 6.73 8.53 6.58
CA CYS A 396 5.61 9.41 6.92
C CYS A 396 4.26 8.78 6.53
N TYR A 397 4.29 7.67 5.79
CA TYR A 397 3.14 7.14 5.08
C TYR A 397 3.02 5.63 5.28
N GLN A 398 1.90 5.12 4.80
CA GLN A 398 1.49 3.74 4.95
C GLN A 398 2.50 2.79 4.33
N LEU A 399 2.94 1.84 5.13
CA LEU A 399 3.60 0.63 4.68
C LEU A 399 2.54 -0.40 4.30
N PHE A 400 2.90 -1.34 3.44
CA PHE A 400 2.04 -2.49 3.19
C PHE A 400 2.86 -3.73 2.85
N ALA A 401 2.25 -4.88 3.10
CA ALA A 401 2.82 -6.19 2.88
C ALA A 401 2.53 -6.69 1.46
N SER A 402 3.51 -7.32 0.81
CA SER A 402 3.34 -7.88 -0.53
C SER A 402 4.19 -9.12 -0.75
N GLU A 403 3.74 -10.02 -1.60
CA GLU A 403 4.49 -11.23 -2.01
C GLU A 403 5.06 -11.13 -3.43
N PHE A 404 5.01 -9.96 -4.08
CA PHE A 404 5.41 -9.81 -5.49
C PHE A 404 6.82 -10.31 -5.80
N SER A 405 7.73 -10.21 -4.83
CA SER A 405 9.12 -10.61 -5.00
C SER A 405 9.34 -12.12 -5.07
N ALA A 406 8.41 -12.92 -4.53
CA ALA A 406 8.48 -14.39 -4.57
C ALA A 406 8.54 -14.91 -6.01
N TYR A 407 7.93 -14.18 -6.95
CA TYR A 407 7.78 -14.56 -8.34
C TYR A 407 8.94 -14.10 -9.24
N ARG A 408 9.96 -13.43 -8.68
CA ARG A 408 11.17 -13.02 -9.43
C ARG A 408 12.18 -14.15 -9.63
N GLN A 409 12.07 -15.27 -8.92
CA GLN A 409 13.07 -16.34 -8.95
C GLN A 409 13.26 -16.95 -10.36
N HIS A 410 12.20 -16.99 -11.17
CA HIS A 410 12.28 -17.43 -12.57
C HIS A 410 13.24 -16.60 -13.45
N LEU A 411 13.52 -15.34 -13.08
CA LEU A 411 14.49 -14.50 -13.78
C LEU A 411 15.95 -14.76 -13.36
N GLN A 412 16.17 -15.29 -12.14
CA GLN A 412 17.50 -15.65 -11.65
C GLN A 412 17.97 -17.03 -12.16
N ASP A 413 17.03 -17.93 -12.48
CA ASP A 413 17.34 -19.26 -13.02
C ASP A 413 17.55 -19.28 -14.54
N ARG A 414 17.00 -18.30 -15.27
CA ARG A 414 17.18 -18.17 -16.74
C ARG A 414 18.63 -18.05 -17.22
N PRO A 415 19.56 -17.29 -16.59
CA PRO A 415 20.95 -17.28 -17.05
C PRO A 415 21.63 -18.66 -16.91
N ARG A 416 21.23 -19.49 -15.94
CA ARG A 416 21.80 -20.84 -15.74
C ARG A 416 21.30 -21.86 -16.76
N GLU A 417 20.04 -21.75 -17.21
CA GLU A 417 19.51 -22.63 -18.25
C GLU A 417 20.04 -22.31 -19.66
N ILE A 418 20.36 -21.04 -19.93
CA ILE A 418 20.95 -20.62 -21.22
C ILE A 418 22.41 -21.10 -21.30
N GLU A 419 23.20 -20.95 -20.23
CA GLU A 419 24.56 -21.50 -20.16
C GLU A 419 24.55 -23.04 -20.25
N ALA A 420 23.63 -23.74 -19.58
CA ALA A 420 23.55 -25.20 -19.67
C ALA A 420 23.16 -25.70 -21.08
N ARG A 421 22.39 -24.92 -21.85
CA ARG A 421 22.04 -25.25 -23.25
C ARG A 421 23.15 -24.92 -24.23
N GLU A 422 23.92 -23.86 -24.02
CA GLU A 422 25.08 -23.51 -24.85
C GLU A 422 26.27 -24.45 -24.62
N PHE A 423 26.52 -24.87 -23.37
CA PHE A 423 27.56 -25.88 -23.07
C PHE A 423 27.16 -27.29 -23.52
N GLY A 424 25.88 -27.67 -23.44
CA GLY A 424 25.39 -28.98 -23.91
C GLY A 424 25.34 -29.15 -25.45
N ALA A 425 25.35 -28.04 -26.20
CA ALA A 425 25.36 -28.05 -27.67
C ALA A 425 26.78 -28.14 -28.26
N SER A 426 27.81 -27.74 -27.52
CA SER A 426 29.21 -27.70 -27.98
C SER A 426 29.92 -29.07 -27.97
N GLU A 427 29.46 -30.03 -27.16
CA GLU A 427 30.10 -31.36 -27.05
C GLU A 427 29.60 -32.42 -28.07
N LYS A 428 28.71 -32.08 -29.01
CA LYS A 428 28.14 -33.04 -29.98
C LYS A 428 28.65 -32.91 -31.42
N THR A 429 29.76 -32.23 -31.67
CA THR A 429 30.31 -32.17 -33.04
C THR A 429 31.83 -32.33 -33.05
N LEU A 430 32.31 -33.57 -32.90
CA LEU A 430 33.60 -34.04 -33.44
C LEU A 430 33.74 -35.56 -33.23
N LYS A 431 33.11 -36.34 -34.11
CA LYS A 431 33.57 -37.68 -34.52
C LYS A 431 32.99 -37.98 -35.91
N ILE A 432 33.74 -37.68 -36.97
CA ILE A 432 34.05 -38.59 -38.08
C ILE A 432 35.48 -38.28 -38.51
#